data_AF-A0A7C0YAF9-F1
#
_entry.id   AF-A0A7C0YAF9-F1
#
_cell.length_a   1.000
_cell.length_b   1.000
_cell.length_c   1.000
_cell.angle_alpha   90.00
_cell.angle_beta   90.00
_cell.angle_gamma   90.00
#
_symmetry.space_group_name_H-M   'P 1'
#
loop_
_entity.id
_entity.type
_entity.pdbx_description
1 polymer ?
#
loop_
_entity_poly.entity_id
_entity_poly.type
_entity_poly.pdbx_seq_one_letter_code
_entity_poly.pdbx_strand_id
1 'polypeptide(L)'
;MARPLWLVSLLKQAFPYRAWVARLTRFPLIRWIVGRLAFWEDYIIYLPQDRVVSKTIHIGRQLDDPASTVLPSDIVHKLIDQASFLWIMNWCICRFASNCK
;
A
#
# COMPACT_ATOMS: atom_id res chain seq x y z
N MET A 1 -18.98 2.94 13.51
CA MET A 1 -19.87 1.93 12.90
C MET A 1 -19.36 0.55 13.27
N ALA A 2 -20.17 -0.23 13.99
CA ALA A 2 -19.79 -1.56 14.47
C ALA A 2 -19.74 -2.55 13.29
N ARG A 3 -18.55 -3.10 13.02
CA ARG A 3 -18.39 -4.16 12.01
C ARG A 3 -18.92 -5.47 12.59
N PRO A 4 -19.72 -6.27 11.86
CA PRO A 4 -20.24 -7.53 12.37
C PRO A 4 -19.09 -8.49 12.73
N LEU A 5 -19.13 -9.08 13.93
CA LEU A 5 -18.03 -9.89 14.46
C LEU A 5 -17.76 -11.16 13.63
N TRP A 6 -18.80 -11.75 13.02
CA TRP A 6 -18.61 -12.88 12.10
C TRP A 6 -17.70 -12.49 10.94
N LEU A 7 -17.94 -11.33 10.34
CA LEU A 7 -17.17 -10.87 9.18
C LEU A 7 -15.69 -10.70 9.56
N VAL A 8 -15.43 -10.14 10.75
CA VAL A 8 -14.07 -10.01 11.28
C VAL A 8 -13.43 -11.39 11.50
N SER A 9 -14.19 -12.36 12.02
CA SER A 9 -13.68 -13.73 12.23
C SER A 9 -13.38 -14.43 10.91
N LEU A 10 -14.25 -14.31 9.92
CA LEU A 10 -14.07 -14.89 8.59
C LEU A 10 -12.84 -14.28 7.91
N LEU A 11 -12.68 -12.96 7.99
CA LEU A 11 -11.51 -12.27 7.45
C LEU A 11 -10.22 -12.76 8.13
N LYS A 12 -10.19 -12.88 9.45
CA LYS A 12 -9.03 -13.40 10.20
C LYS A 12 -8.68 -14.84 9.77
N GLN A 13 -9.67 -15.68 9.51
CA GLN A 13 -9.46 -17.06 9.06
C GLN A 13 -9.01 -17.14 7.59
N ALA A 14 -9.52 -16.27 6.73
CA ALA A 14 -9.16 -16.23 5.31
C ALA A 14 -7.79 -15.57 5.04
N PHE A 15 -7.38 -14.62 5.87
CA PHE A 15 -6.18 -13.79 5.65
C PHE A 15 -4.87 -14.57 5.46
N PRO A 16 -4.58 -15.67 6.20
CA PRO A 16 -3.37 -16.47 5.98
C PRO A 16 -3.25 -17.02 4.54
N TYR A 17 -4.38 -17.28 3.87
CA TYR A 17 -4.42 -17.83 2.52
C TYR A 17 -4.29 -16.76 1.41
N ARG A 18 -4.14 -15.47 1.77
CA ARG A 18 -4.08 -14.35 0.83
C ARG A 18 -3.07 -14.55 -0.31
N ALA A 19 -1.88 -15.08 0.01
CA ALA A 19 -0.82 -15.26 -0.96
C ALA A 19 -1.16 -16.36 -1.97
N TRP A 20 -1.87 -17.41 -1.54
CA TRP A 20 -2.33 -18.48 -2.41
C TRP A 20 -3.46 -17.99 -3.32
N VAL A 21 -4.46 -17.29 -2.76
CA VAL A 21 -5.55 -16.69 -3.54
C VAL A 21 -5.02 -15.70 -4.57
N ALA A 22 -4.04 -14.87 -4.20
CA ALA A 22 -3.38 -13.95 -5.11
C ALA A 22 -2.61 -14.64 -6.25
N ARG A 23 -2.22 -15.92 -6.12
CA ARG A 23 -1.61 -16.66 -7.24
C ARG A 23 -2.64 -17.07 -8.30
N LEU A 24 -3.91 -17.24 -7.94
CA LEU A 24 -4.98 -17.57 -8.89
C LEU A 24 -5.21 -16.46 -9.92
N THR A 25 -4.90 -15.20 -9.57
CA THR A 25 -5.00 -14.05 -10.50
C THR A 25 -3.94 -14.06 -11.59
N ARG A 26 -3.04 -15.06 -11.63
CA ARG A 26 -2.15 -15.29 -12.79
C ARG A 26 -2.93 -15.78 -14.01
N PHE A 27 -4.10 -16.37 -13.84
CA PHE A 27 -4.97 -16.75 -14.95
C PHE A 27 -5.63 -15.51 -15.56
N PRO A 28 -5.61 -15.33 -16.90
CA PRO A 28 -6.04 -14.09 -17.56
C PRO A 28 -7.51 -13.74 -17.33
N LEU A 29 -8.39 -14.74 -17.23
CA LEU A 29 -9.82 -14.53 -16.98
C LEU A 29 -10.09 -14.06 -15.55
N ILE A 30 -9.50 -14.74 -14.57
CA ILE A 30 -9.62 -14.37 -13.15
C ILE A 30 -9.02 -12.98 -12.93
N ARG A 31 -7.87 -12.68 -13.55
CA ARG A 31 -7.24 -11.37 -13.53
C ARG A 31 -8.18 -10.27 -14.00
N TRP A 32 -8.86 -10.49 -15.14
CA TRP A 32 -9.78 -9.51 -15.70
C TRP A 32 -10.99 -9.27 -14.80
N ILE A 33 -11.61 -10.34 -14.27
CA ILE A 33 -12.75 -10.24 -13.36
C ILE A 33 -12.38 -9.48 -12.08
N VAL A 34 -11.28 -9.89 -11.44
CA VAL A 34 -10.81 -9.24 -10.20
C VAL A 34 -10.42 -7.79 -10.46
N GLY A 35 -9.73 -7.51 -11.58
CA GLY A 35 -9.39 -6.16 -12.01
C GLY A 35 -10.63 -5.26 -12.13
N ARG A 36 -11.69 -5.77 -12.74
CA ARG A 36 -12.91 -5.00 -12.99
C ARG A 36 -13.80 -4.84 -11.75
N LEU A 37 -13.88 -5.85 -10.88
CA LEU A 37 -14.73 -5.80 -9.69
C LEU A 37 -14.07 -5.04 -8.53
N ALA A 38 -12.76 -5.21 -8.34
CA ALA A 38 -12.08 -4.68 -7.17
C ALA A 38 -11.29 -3.40 -7.44
N PHE A 39 -10.86 -3.12 -8.67
CA PHE A 39 -9.86 -2.07 -8.94
C PHE A 39 -10.27 -1.05 -10.01
N TRP A 40 -11.50 -1.10 -10.53
CA TRP A 40 -11.90 -0.27 -11.68
C TRP A 40 -11.91 1.24 -11.38
N GLU A 41 -12.15 1.63 -10.13
CA GLU A 41 -12.18 3.04 -9.67
C GLU A 41 -11.18 3.31 -8.52
N ASP A 42 -10.31 2.34 -8.19
CA ASP A 42 -9.36 2.49 -7.09
C ASP A 42 -8.06 3.13 -7.58
N TYR A 43 -7.78 4.34 -7.09
CA TYR A 43 -6.49 4.99 -7.29
C TYR A 43 -5.52 4.59 -6.19
N ILE A 44 -4.58 3.71 -6.51
CA ILE A 44 -3.47 3.37 -5.63
C ILE A 44 -2.26 4.23 -5.96
N ILE A 45 -1.79 5.01 -4.98
CA ILE A 45 -0.56 5.80 -5.10
C ILE A 45 0.59 4.93 -4.60
N TYR A 46 1.46 4.53 -5.52
CA TYR A 46 2.71 3.85 -5.15
C TYR A 46 3.79 4.88 -4.90
N LEU A 47 4.31 4.94 -3.66
CA LEU A 47 5.54 5.66 -3.36
C LEU A 47 6.73 4.73 -3.61
N PRO A 48 7.54 4.97 -4.66
CA PRO A 48 8.76 4.21 -4.87
C PRO A 48 9.75 4.48 -3.72
N GLN A 49 10.62 3.51 -3.41
CA GLN A 49 11.71 3.73 -2.46
C GLN A 49 12.77 4.64 -3.09
N ASP A 50 13.32 5.57 -2.30
CA ASP A 50 14.27 6.61 -2.74
C ASP A 50 15.51 6.09 -3.49
N ARG A 51 15.90 4.83 -3.25
CA ARG A 51 17.10 4.21 -3.86
C ARG A 51 16.79 3.30 -5.05
N VAL A 52 15.53 3.19 -5.47
CA VAL A 52 15.13 2.36 -6.61
C VAL A 52 15.07 3.26 -7.86
N VAL A 53 16.22 3.86 -8.18
CA VAL A 53 16.47 4.87 -9.23
C VAL A 53 16.28 4.32 -10.66
N SER A 54 16.02 3.03 -10.85
CA SER A 54 16.02 2.44 -12.20
C SER A 54 15.18 1.19 -12.37
N LYS A 55 14.00 1.11 -11.74
CA LYS A 55 13.02 0.10 -12.12
C LYS A 55 11.78 0.76 -12.69
N THR A 56 11.59 0.53 -13.99
CA THR A 56 10.30 0.63 -14.68
C THR A 56 9.21 0.16 -13.73
N ILE A 57 8.41 1.08 -13.20
CA ILE A 57 7.19 0.69 -12.49
C ILE A 57 6.37 -0.12 -13.51
N HIS A 58 5.65 -1.15 -13.08
CA HIS A 58 4.84 -2.02 -13.96
C HIS A 58 3.77 -1.29 -14.81
N ILE A 59 3.75 0.04 -14.78
CA ILE A 59 2.96 0.97 -15.59
C ILE A 59 3.76 1.42 -16.85
N GLY A 60 5.01 0.97 -17.02
CA GLY A 60 5.84 1.27 -18.21
C GLY A 60 6.35 2.71 -18.27
N ARG A 61 6.27 3.47 -17.17
CA ARG A 61 6.77 4.84 -17.09
C ARG A 61 8.12 4.89 -16.40
N GLN A 62 9.06 5.58 -17.03
CA GLN A 62 10.27 6.04 -16.36
C GLN A 62 9.88 7.26 -15.50
N LEU A 63 10.28 7.24 -14.24
CA LEU A 63 10.14 8.39 -13.36
C LEU A 63 11.49 9.09 -13.30
N ASP A 64 11.47 10.42 -13.29
CA ASP A 64 12.63 11.21 -12.94
C ASP A 64 12.98 10.99 -11.47
N ASP A 65 14.26 11.15 -11.14
CA ASP A 65 14.70 11.07 -9.75
C ASP A 65 13.93 12.08 -8.91
N PRO A 66 13.39 11.67 -7.74
CA PRO A 66 12.71 12.59 -6.85
C PRO A 66 13.68 13.70 -6.49
N ALA A 67 13.31 14.95 -6.81
CA ALA A 67 14.10 16.11 -6.45
C ALA A 67 14.21 16.18 -4.93
N SER A 68 15.40 15.85 -4.40
CA SER A 68 15.69 16.00 -2.98
C SER A 68 15.75 17.48 -2.66
N THR A 69 14.62 18.01 -2.18
CA THR A 69 14.52 19.41 -1.74
C THR A 69 14.91 19.45 -0.28
N VAL A 70 15.95 20.23 0.04
CA VAL A 70 16.31 20.49 1.44
C VAL A 70 15.30 21.49 2.00
N LEU A 71 14.40 21.02 2.87
CA LEU A 71 13.47 21.89 3.60
C LEU A 71 14.05 22.23 4.98
N PRO A 72 13.95 23.49 5.43
CA PRO A 72 14.17 23.87 6.82
C PRO A 72 13.30 23.05 7.77
N SER A 73 13.89 22.56 8.86
CA SER A 73 13.19 21.72 9.84
C SER A 73 11.94 22.39 10.41
N ASP A 74 11.98 23.71 10.62
CA ASP A 74 10.86 24.49 11.16
C ASP A 74 9.60 24.42 10.28
N ILE A 75 9.78 24.33 8.95
CA ILE A 75 8.67 24.18 8.00
C ILE A 75 8.06 22.78 8.11
N VAL A 76 8.90 21.74 8.20
CA VAL A 76 8.44 20.36 8.37
C VAL A 76 7.67 20.20 9.67
N HIS A 77 8.17 20.77 10.77
CA HIS A 77 7.48 20.77 12.06
C HIS A 77 6.10 21.45 11.96
N LYS A 78 6.04 22.63 11.33
CA LYS A 78 4.77 23.34 11.17
C LYS A 78 3.74 22.56 10.34
N LEU A 79 4.17 21.81 9.32
CA LEU A 79 3.29 20.94 8.53
C LEU A 79 2.77 19.75 9.34
N ILE A 80 3.62 19.16 10.19
CA ILE A 80 3.24 18.07 11.10
C ILE A 80 2.22 18.58 12.12
N ASP A 81 2.46 19.75 12.71
CA ASP A 81 1.57 20.37 13.71
C ASP A 81 0.20 20.74 13.12
N GLN A 82 0.15 21.07 11.82
CA GLN A 82 -1.08 21.43 11.11
C GLN A 82 -1.85 20.22 10.55
N ALA A 83 -1.29 19.01 10.64
CA ALA A 83 -1.95 17.82 10.10
C ALA A 83 -3.19 17.46 10.92
N SER A 84 -4.33 17.27 10.25
CA SER A 84 -5.60 16.92 10.91
C SER A 84 -5.54 15.60 11.70
N PHE A 85 -4.63 14.71 11.30
CA PHE A 85 -4.41 13.42 11.94
C PHE A 85 -2.93 13.08 11.91
N LEU A 86 -2.40 12.65 13.06
CA LEU A 86 -1.03 12.16 13.19
C LEU A 86 -1.04 10.70 13.61
N TRP A 87 -0.62 9.81 12.72
CA TRP A 87 -0.52 8.37 12.99
C TRP A 87 0.93 8.01 13.32
N ILE A 88 1.23 7.93 14.61
CA ILE A 88 2.54 7.51 15.10
C ILE A 88 2.50 6.01 15.38
N MET A 89 3.33 5.25 14.66
CA MET A 89 3.53 3.82 14.90
C MET A 89 5.01 3.54 15.18
N ASN A 90 5.29 2.81 16.25
CA ASN A 90 6.63 2.32 16.59
C ASN A 90 6.98 0.99 15.91
N TRP A 91 6.16 0.53 14.97
CA TRP A 91 6.37 -0.68 14.17
C TRP A 91 5.75 -0.49 12.79
N CYS A 92 6.29 -1.18 11.79
CA CYS A 92 5.74 -1.15 10.44
C CYS A 92 4.68 -2.24 10.27
N ILE A 93 3.43 -1.82 10.02
CA ILE A 93 2.29 -2.74 9.92
C ILE A 93 2.46 -3.81 8.84
N CYS A 94 2.98 -3.41 7.69
CA CYS A 94 3.19 -4.31 6.56
C CYS A 94 4.27 -5.36 6.85
N ARG A 95 5.34 -4.96 7.55
CA ARG A 95 6.45 -5.85 7.92
C ARG A 95 6.01 -6.86 8.97
N PHE A 96 5.30 -6.41 10.00
CA PHE A 96 4.74 -7.29 11.02
C PHE A 96 3.74 -8.28 10.43
N ALA A 97 2.78 -7.81 9.62
CA ALA A 97 1.77 -8.65 8.99
C ALA A 97 2.33 -9.64 7.95
N SER A 98 3.52 -9.36 7.41
CA SER A 98 4.19 -10.23 6.43
C SER A 98 5.35 -11.03 7.02
N ASN A 99 5.60 -10.96 8.34
CA ASN A 99 6.77 -11.54 9.00
C ASN A 99 8.08 -11.26 8.22
N CYS A 100 8.23 -10.04 7.74
CA CYS A 100 9.45 -9.61 7.07
C CYS A 100 10.60 -9.60 8.07
N LYS A 101 11.72 -10.25 7.71
CA LYS A 101 12.99 -10.13 8.43
C LYS A 101 13.72 -8.84 8.02
#